data_AF-A0A2V8Z5K7-F1
#
_entry.id   AF-A0A2V8Z5K7-F1
#
_cell.length_a   1.000
_cell.length_b   1.000
_cell.length_c   1.000
_cell.angle_alpha   90.00
_cell.angle_beta   90.00
_cell.angle_gamma   90.00
#
_symmetry.space_group_name_H-M   'P 1'
#
loop_
_entity.id
_entity.type
_entity.pdbx_description
1 polymer ?
#
loop_
_entity_poly.entity_id
_entity_poly.type
_entity_poly.pdbx_seq_one_letter_code
_entity_poly.pdbx_strand_id
1 'polypeptide(L)'
;MNRGAQPSASAERKKLSQETAYDLPVYSFEDLLGALASRARVTYVFKEKTEQKTADKTPVTFWQVPDPTPVQARAYELLRTFPVTGS
;
A
#
# COMPACT_ATOMS: atom_id res chain seq x y z
N MET A 1 -22.15 27.80 31.61
CA MET A 1 -22.06 26.91 30.43
C MET A 1 -21.02 27.50 29.48
N ASN A 2 -19.80 26.96 29.45
CA ASN A 2 -18.74 27.39 28.52
C ASN A 2 -19.00 26.77 27.14
N ARG A 3 -19.46 27.56 26.16
CA ARG A 3 -19.43 27.14 24.75
C ARG A 3 -18.06 27.49 24.19
N GLY A 4 -17.19 26.49 24.07
CA GLY A 4 -15.93 26.65 23.35
C GLY A 4 -16.18 27.07 21.90
N ALA A 5 -15.28 27.87 21.34
CA ALA A 5 -15.37 28.28 19.93
C ALA A 5 -15.34 27.05 19.01
N GLN A 6 -16.29 26.96 18.08
CA GLN A 6 -16.30 25.90 17.07
C GLN A 6 -15.14 26.15 16.08
N PRO A 7 -14.31 25.13 15.80
CA PRO A 7 -13.25 25.26 14.81
C PRO A 7 -13.83 25.51 13.42
N SER A 8 -13.12 26.28 12.60
CA SER A 8 -13.52 26.54 11.22
C SER A 8 -13.27 25.31 10.34
N ALA A 9 -13.99 25.18 9.23
CA ALA A 9 -13.79 24.09 8.26
C ALA A 9 -12.33 24.03 7.74
N SER A 10 -11.62 25.16 7.71
CA SER A 10 -10.19 25.22 7.38
C SER A 10 -9.31 24.66 8.50
N ALA A 11 -9.66 24.90 9.76
CA ALA A 11 -8.95 24.35 10.91
C ALA A 11 -9.17 22.83 11.01
N GLU A 12 -10.35 22.33 10.66
CA GLU A 12 -10.62 20.89 10.55
C GLU A 12 -9.82 20.24 9.41
N ARG A 13 -9.79 20.85 8.21
CA ARG A 13 -8.96 20.36 7.09
C ARG A 13 -7.47 20.35 7.43
N LYS A 14 -6.97 21.38 8.13
CA LYS A 14 -5.58 21.43 8.61
C LYS A 14 -5.29 20.39 9.68
N LYS A 15 -6.26 20.05 10.53
CA LYS A 15 -6.13 18.93 11.49
C LYS A 15 -6.06 17.56 10.79
N LEU A 16 -6.74 17.43 9.64
CA LEU A 16 -6.84 16.19 8.86
C LEU A 16 -5.64 15.95 7.95
N SER A 17 -5.02 17.00 7.41
CA SER A 17 -3.76 16.93 6.66
C SER A 17 -2.59 17.00 7.62
N GLN A 18 -2.27 15.87 8.25
CA GLN A 18 -1.00 15.70 8.96
C GLN A 18 -0.09 14.89 8.05
N GLU A 19 0.82 15.58 7.39
CA GLU A 19 1.90 14.97 6.62
C GLU A 19 3.18 15.05 7.43
N THR A 20 3.99 14.01 7.31
CA THR A 20 5.35 13.96 7.86
C THR A 20 6.29 14.81 7.00
N ALA A 21 7.51 15.05 7.48
CA ALA A 21 8.56 15.75 6.71
C ALA A 21 8.99 15.01 5.41
N TYR A 22 8.42 13.84 5.13
CA TYR A 22 8.65 13.03 3.94
C TYR A 22 7.44 13.01 3.00
N ASP A 23 6.50 13.95 3.15
CA ASP A 23 5.25 14.03 2.40
C ASP A 23 4.42 12.74 2.47
N LEU A 24 4.59 11.97 3.56
CA LEU A 24 3.79 10.79 3.87
C LEU A 24 2.71 11.15 4.89
N PRO A 25 1.49 10.61 4.78
CA PRO A 25 0.46 10.84 5.78
C PRO A 25 0.89 10.27 7.13
N VAL A 26 0.47 10.93 8.22
CA VAL A 26 0.68 10.42 9.58
C VAL A 26 -0.23 9.22 9.79
N TYR A 27 0.38 8.07 10.06
CA TYR A 27 -0.31 6.81 10.36
C TYR A 27 -0.33 6.55 11.86
N SER A 28 -1.40 5.93 12.37
CA SER A 28 -1.31 5.16 13.62
C SER A 28 -0.42 3.94 13.39
N PHE A 29 0.05 3.29 14.47
CA PHE A 29 0.88 2.09 14.31
C PHE A 29 0.14 0.97 13.56
N GLU A 30 -1.13 0.76 13.85
CA GLU A 30 -1.97 -0.25 13.19
C GLU A 30 -2.15 0.07 11.71
N ASP A 31 -2.46 1.32 11.37
CA ASP A 31 -2.63 1.74 9.97
C ASP A 31 -1.32 1.64 9.19
N LEU A 32 -0.19 1.94 9.83
CA LEU A 32 1.14 1.79 9.24
C LEU A 32 1.41 0.33 8.86
N LEU A 33 1.13 -0.61 9.79
CA LEU A 33 1.28 -2.03 9.50
C LEU A 33 0.36 -2.50 8.37
N GLY A 34 -0.90 -2.05 8.37
CA GLY A 34 -1.85 -2.34 7.30
C GLY A 34 -1.37 -1.81 5.94
N ALA A 35 -0.88 -0.57 5.91
CA ALA A 35 -0.35 0.05 4.69
C ALA A 35 0.91 -0.67 4.19
N LEU A 36 1.82 -1.07 5.07
CA LEU A 36 3.02 -1.82 4.71
C LEU A 36 2.71 -3.26 4.23
N ALA A 37 1.74 -3.92 4.85
CA ALA A 37 1.33 -5.29 4.49
C ALA A 37 0.44 -5.37 3.24
N SER A 38 -0.05 -4.23 2.73
CA SER A 38 -1.01 -4.20 1.62
C SER A 38 -0.44 -4.63 0.25
N ARG A 39 0.88 -4.77 0.10
CA ARG A 39 1.49 -5.16 -1.18
C ARG A 39 1.29 -6.65 -1.48
N ALA A 40 0.19 -6.97 -2.15
CA ALA A 40 -0.11 -8.32 -2.59
C ALA A 40 0.54 -8.66 -3.95
N ARG A 41 1.00 -9.90 -4.10
CA ARG A 41 1.34 -10.49 -5.40
C ARG A 41 0.05 -10.98 -6.04
N VAL A 42 -0.28 -10.47 -7.23
CA VAL A 42 -1.48 -10.89 -7.94
C VAL A 42 -1.09 -11.86 -9.05
N THR A 43 -1.68 -13.06 -9.02
CA THR A 43 -1.53 -14.06 -10.07
C THR A 43 -2.70 -13.97 -11.02
N TYR A 44 -2.41 -13.77 -12.30
CA TYR A 44 -3.41 -13.82 -13.35
C TYR A 44 -3.23 -15.09 -14.16
N VAL A 45 -4.35 -15.69 -14.54
CA VAL A 45 -4.41 -16.90 -15.36
C VAL A 45 -5.23 -16.60 -16.60
N PHE A 46 -4.62 -16.66 -17.78
CA PHE A 46 -5.35 -16.59 -19.03
C PHE A 46 -6.04 -17.92 -19.28
N LYS A 47 -7.37 -17.91 -19.30
CA LYS A 47 -8.18 -19.02 -19.79
C LYS A 47 -8.40 -18.80 -21.29
N GLU A 48 -7.85 -19.67 -22.15
CA GLU A 48 -8.15 -19.63 -23.58
C GLU A 48 -9.67 -19.84 -23.76
N LYS A 49 -10.32 -19.00 -24.59
CA LYS A 49 -11.77 -19.06 -24.88
C LYS A 49 -12.14 -20.09 -25.96
N THR A 50 -11.19 -20.90 -26.42
CA THR A 50 -11.43 -21.81 -27.53
C THR A 50 -12.02 -23.11 -27.01
N GLU A 51 -13.25 -23.42 -27.43
CA GLU A 51 -13.90 -24.73 -27.34
C GLU A 51 -13.17 -25.80 -28.18
N GLN A 52 -11.84 -25.81 -28.18
CA GLN A 52 -11.06 -26.92 -28.72
C GLN A 52 -10.39 -27.61 -27.54
N LYS A 53 -11.01 -28.73 -27.16
CA LYS A 53 -10.50 -29.79 -26.31
C LYS A 53 -9.21 -30.36 -26.91
N THR A 54 -8.10 -29.62 -26.83
CA THR A 54 -6.75 -30.13 -27.08
C THR A 54 -6.07 -30.27 -25.73
N ALA A 55 -5.77 -31.52 -25.39
CA ALA A 55 -5.53 -32.03 -24.04
C ALA A 55 -4.20 -31.60 -23.37
N ASP A 56 -3.47 -30.60 -23.88
CA ASP A 56 -2.08 -30.33 -23.42
C ASP A 56 -1.69 -28.84 -23.39
N LYS A 57 -2.63 -27.91 -23.32
CA LYS A 57 -2.27 -26.49 -23.15
C LYS A 57 -2.29 -26.08 -21.68
N THR A 58 -1.10 -25.93 -21.10
CA THR A 58 -0.94 -25.30 -19.78
C THR A 58 -1.47 -23.86 -19.84
N PRO A 59 -2.35 -23.46 -18.91
CA PRO A 59 -2.86 -22.09 -18.89
C PRO A 59 -1.71 -21.13 -18.63
N VAL A 60 -1.60 -20.07 -19.44
CA VAL A 60 -0.56 -19.05 -19.28
C VAL A 60 -0.83 -18.29 -17.99
N THR A 61 0.12 -18.37 -17.05
CA THR A 61 0.09 -17.62 -15.79
C THR A 61 1.13 -16.50 -15.80
N PHE A 62 0.76 -15.34 -15.28
CA PHE A 62 1.71 -14.26 -15.05
C PHE A 62 1.55 -13.67 -13.65
N TRP A 63 2.68 -13.26 -13.09
CA TRP A 63 2.77 -12.66 -11.76
C TRP A 63 2.91 -11.16 -11.92
N GLN A 64 1.97 -10.41 -11.36
CA GLN A 64 2.08 -8.97 -11.25
C GLN A 64 2.38 -8.60 -9.80
N VAL A 65 3.49 -7.90 -9.62
CA VAL A 65 3.79 -7.23 -8.36
C VAL A 65 3.59 -5.74 -8.62
N PRO A 66 2.59 -5.10 -7.99
CA PRO A 66 2.38 -3.67 -8.18
C PRO A 66 3.59 -2.89 -7.66
N ASP A 67 3.78 -1.70 -8.23
CA ASP A 67 4.76 -0.74 -7.72
C ASP A 67 4.46 -0.43 -6.24
N PRO A 68 5.51 -0.24 -5.42
CA PRO A 68 5.31 0.05 -4.01
C PRO A 68 4.58 1.36 -3.81
N THR A 69 3.68 1.41 -2.83
CA THR A 69 3.12 2.69 -2.38
C THR A 69 4.22 3.60 -1.80
N PRO A 70 4.02 4.92 -1.70
CA PRO A 70 5.05 5.83 -1.16
C PRO A 70 5.61 5.39 0.21
N VAL A 71 4.75 4.92 1.12
CA VAL A 71 5.16 4.42 2.44
C VAL A 71 5.98 3.13 2.34
N GLN A 72 5.62 2.21 1.42
CA GLN A 72 6.38 0.98 1.19
C GLN A 72 7.73 1.26 0.54
N ALA A 73 7.78 2.17 -0.43
CA ALA A 73 9.01 2.60 -1.08
C ALA A 73 9.99 3.16 -0.04
N ARG A 74 9.51 4.06 0.83
CA ARG A 74 10.30 4.61 1.92
C ARG A 74 10.79 3.53 2.90
N ALA A 75 9.94 2.57 3.25
CA ALA A 75 10.34 1.45 4.10
C ALA A 75 11.46 0.61 3.45
N TYR A 76 11.38 0.36 2.14
CA TYR A 76 12.44 -0.36 1.43
C TYR A 76 13.75 0.43 1.34
N GLU A 77 13.70 1.74 1.16
CA GLU A 77 14.90 2.60 1.25
C GLU A 77 15.57 2.48 2.62
N LEU A 78 14.78 2.52 3.69
CA LEU A 78 15.29 2.39 5.06
C LEU A 78 15.94 1.03 5.29
N LEU A 79 15.31 -0.07 4.84
CA LEU A 79 15.88 -1.41 4.94
C LEU A 79 17.17 -1.57 4.12
N ARG A 80 17.30 -0.88 2.98
CA ARG A 80 18.54 -0.86 2.19
C ARG A 80 19.64 -0.04 2.86
N THR A 81 19.27 1.07 3.49
CA THR A 81 20.21 1.99 4.14
C THR A 81 20.71 1.44 5.48
N PHE A 82 19.82 0.80 6.23
CA PHE A 82 20.07 0.22 7.54
C PHE A 82 19.72 -1.26 7.49
N PRO A 83 20.59 -2.09 6.87
CA PRO A 83 20.33 -3.51 6.74
C PRO A 83 20.24 -4.15 8.11
N VAL A 84 19.13 -4.87 8.34
CA VAL A 84 18.96 -5.68 9.53
C VAL A 84 19.55 -7.06 9.27
N THR A 85 20.54 -7.47 10.07
CA THR A 85 21.00 -8.85 10.10
C THR A 85 19.89 -9.69 10.74
N GLY A 86 19.28 -10.59 9.96
CA GLY A 86 18.32 -11.55 10.51
C GLY A 86 19.03 -12.44 11.52
N SER A 87 18.42 -12.60 12.71
CA SER A 87 18.84 -13.55 13.75
C SER A 87 18.49 -14.98 13.37
#